data_AF-A0A9F2WK42-F1
#
_entry.id   AF-A0A9F2WK42-F1
#
_cell.length_a   1.000
_cell.length_b   1.000
_cell.length_c   1.000
_cell.angle_alpha   90.00
_cell.angle_beta   90.00
_cell.angle_gamma   90.00
#
_symmetry.space_group_name_H-M   'P 1'
#
loop_
_entity.id
_entity.type
_entity.pdbx_description
1 polymer ?
#
loop_
_entity_poly.entity_id
_entity_poly.type
_entity_poly.pdbx_seq_one_letter_code
_entity_poly.pdbx_strand_id
1 'polypeptide(L)'
;LAGLKTLDVSNNKLSEIPAELADCPKLKDVNLKGNALKDKRLEKMVNGCQTKSILEYLRGRGRGRSKQDGTEREEMRKKKREKNKKKGGSDDDVEDAQKPSVKILHVSENPAPLVVKASPSARDVRPYIVCCVVKGMDFNTGNALKRFISAQTKLHEDLCEKRTAATIATHDLQLVKGPLLYEARAPEELKIIPLGRKEVKAKDLLRQLQAEAEEQRKQKKRQNISGLYKYLQLLSGKENYPCIVDSEGAVISFPPITNSEKTKLGKATSDLLLEVTSATSLQLCKDVMDALVLKMAELQRVTLETKGREACSDHESGEILQPEISGPEGRSPGAPLLLEQVRIVDMEGNLKVLYPSKTDLQTSLLTIVH
;
A
#
# COMPACT_ATOMS: atom_id res chain seq x y z
N LEU A 1 15.97 -6.03 43.99
CA LEU A 1 16.28 -7.26 44.77
C LEU A 1 16.58 -8.42 43.82
N ALA A 2 17.84 -8.66 43.46
CA ALA A 2 18.22 -9.63 42.41
C ALA A 2 17.95 -11.11 42.78
N GLY A 3 17.69 -11.39 44.07
CA GLY A 3 17.41 -12.74 44.60
C GLY A 3 15.94 -13.03 44.94
N LEU A 4 15.03 -12.07 44.74
CA LEU A 4 13.64 -12.21 45.21
C LEU A 4 12.88 -13.26 44.38
N LYS A 5 12.38 -14.31 45.05
CA LYS A 5 11.66 -15.42 44.42
C LYS A 5 10.16 -15.40 44.65
N THR A 6 9.74 -14.95 45.83
CA THR A 6 8.34 -14.89 46.25
C THR A 6 8.10 -13.52 46.89
N LEU A 7 7.01 -12.87 46.50
CA LEU A 7 6.58 -11.58 47.07
C LEU A 7 5.10 -11.67 47.46
N ASP A 8 4.82 -11.63 48.77
CA ASP A 8 3.45 -11.50 49.26
C ASP A 8 3.23 -10.10 49.82
N VAL A 9 2.34 -9.35 49.19
CA VAL A 9 1.89 -8.02 49.65
C VAL A 9 0.36 -7.97 49.65
N SER A 10 -0.29 -9.10 49.92
CA SER A 10 -1.74 -9.18 50.03
C SER A 10 -2.30 -8.37 51.21
N ASN A 11 -3.58 -8.00 51.14
CA ASN A 11 -4.33 -7.28 52.18
C ASN A 11 -3.70 -5.93 52.59
N ASN A 12 -3.09 -5.24 51.64
CA ASN A 12 -2.54 -3.92 51.84
C ASN A 12 -3.44 -2.85 51.17
N LYS A 13 -3.04 -1.59 51.29
CA LYS A 13 -3.74 -0.44 50.68
C LYS A 13 -3.03 0.04 49.41
N LEU A 14 -2.43 -0.88 48.65
CA LEU A 14 -1.72 -0.53 47.41
C LEU A 14 -2.74 -0.13 46.35
N SER A 15 -2.51 1.03 45.73
CA SER A 15 -3.38 1.55 44.66
C SER A 15 -2.82 1.34 43.26
N GLU A 16 -1.50 1.19 43.13
CA GLU A 16 -0.80 0.94 41.87
C GLU A 16 0.35 -0.04 42.10
N ILE A 17 0.60 -0.89 41.10
CA ILE A 17 1.74 -1.80 41.08
C ILE A 17 2.75 -1.30 40.05
N PRO A 18 4.02 -1.05 40.44
CA PRO A 18 5.08 -0.64 39.53
C PRO A 18 5.35 -1.69 38.44
N ALA A 19 5.65 -1.26 37.22
CA ALA A 19 5.94 -2.17 36.10
C ALA A 19 7.28 -2.90 36.29
N GLU A 20 8.20 -2.26 37.01
CA GLU A 20 9.54 -2.71 37.38
C GLU A 20 9.52 -3.99 38.24
N LEU A 21 8.38 -4.29 38.88
CA LEU A 21 8.19 -5.54 39.60
C LEU A 21 8.31 -6.75 38.64
N ALA A 22 7.89 -6.59 37.38
CA ALA A 22 7.98 -7.64 36.37
C ALA A 22 9.38 -7.80 35.75
N ASP A 23 10.30 -6.86 36.05
CA ASP A 23 11.70 -6.93 35.62
C ASP A 23 12.59 -7.66 36.65
N CYS A 24 12.00 -8.15 37.75
CA CYS A 24 12.71 -8.96 38.74
C CYS A 24 13.07 -10.35 38.14
N PRO A 25 14.36 -10.70 37.98
CA PRO A 25 14.78 -11.84 37.17
C PRO A 25 14.47 -13.21 37.79
N LYS A 26 14.25 -13.27 39.11
CA LYS A 26 14.02 -14.52 39.85
C LYS A 26 12.62 -14.63 40.46
N LEU A 27 11.74 -13.65 40.23
CA LEU A 27 10.41 -13.60 40.84
C LEU A 27 9.48 -14.61 40.17
N LYS A 28 9.04 -15.61 40.93
CA LYS A 28 8.19 -16.71 40.46
C LYS A 28 6.77 -16.62 41.01
N ASP A 29 6.62 -16.11 42.23
CA ASP A 29 5.33 -16.04 42.91
C ASP A 29 5.06 -14.65 43.48
N VAL A 30 3.86 -14.12 43.23
CA VAL A 30 3.45 -12.78 43.66
C VAL A 30 2.00 -12.82 44.09
N ASN A 31 1.74 -12.47 45.36
CA ASN A 31 0.40 -12.37 45.90
C ASN A 31 0.03 -10.90 46.13
N LEU A 32 -0.92 -10.41 45.33
CA LEU A 32 -1.41 -9.02 45.36
C LEU A 32 -2.87 -8.91 45.84
N LYS A 33 -3.49 -10.00 46.30
CA LYS A 33 -4.92 -10.06 46.64
C LYS A 33 -5.27 -9.12 47.79
N GLY A 34 -6.48 -8.60 47.84
CA GLY A 34 -6.93 -7.72 48.92
C GLY A 34 -6.34 -6.30 48.91
N ASN A 35 -5.83 -5.84 47.76
CA ASN A 35 -5.40 -4.45 47.54
C ASN A 35 -6.43 -3.66 46.72
N ALA A 36 -6.59 -2.37 47.02
CA ALA A 36 -7.52 -1.47 46.33
C ALA A 36 -6.88 -0.87 45.05
N LEU A 37 -6.61 -1.73 44.06
CA LEU A 37 -5.92 -1.33 42.82
C LEU A 37 -6.79 -0.43 41.94
N LYS A 38 -6.23 0.67 41.43
CA LYS A 38 -6.93 1.58 40.50
C LYS A 38 -7.26 0.92 39.16
N ASP A 39 -6.45 -0.04 38.73
CA ASP A 39 -6.67 -0.78 37.49
C ASP A 39 -7.63 -1.96 37.74
N LYS A 40 -8.91 -1.75 37.40
CA LYS A 40 -9.98 -2.75 37.55
C LYS A 40 -9.72 -4.04 36.75
N ARG A 41 -8.89 -3.99 35.69
CA ARG A 41 -8.52 -5.18 34.92
C ARG A 41 -7.44 -5.98 35.65
N LEU A 42 -6.43 -5.30 36.17
CA LEU A 42 -5.39 -5.92 37.00
C LEU A 42 -5.98 -6.53 38.28
N GLU A 43 -6.91 -5.83 38.94
CA GLU A 43 -7.61 -6.32 40.13
C GLU A 43 -8.35 -7.65 39.89
N LYS A 44 -9.02 -7.79 38.73
CA LYS A 44 -9.65 -9.05 38.33
C LYS A 44 -8.63 -10.15 38.06
N MET A 45 -7.51 -9.83 37.40
CA MET A 45 -6.45 -10.79 37.10
C MET A 45 -5.76 -11.32 38.36
N VAL A 46 -5.55 -10.48 39.37
CA VAL A 46 -4.94 -10.86 40.65
C VAL A 46 -5.77 -11.92 41.40
N ASN A 47 -7.10 -11.92 41.23
CA ASN A 47 -7.98 -12.87 41.90
C ASN A 47 -8.17 -14.19 41.15
N GLY A 48 -7.87 -14.24 39.84
CA GLY A 48 -8.22 -15.41 38.99
C GLY A 48 -7.11 -15.93 38.06
N CYS A 49 -5.98 -15.25 37.92
CA CYS A 49 -4.92 -15.63 36.99
C CYS A 49 -3.62 -16.03 37.70
N GLN A 50 -2.80 -16.82 37.02
CA GLN A 50 -1.47 -17.21 37.50
C GLN A 50 -0.51 -16.00 37.49
N THR A 51 0.47 -16.02 38.41
CA THR A 51 1.50 -14.98 38.57
C THR A 51 2.18 -14.58 37.26
N LYS A 52 2.44 -15.55 36.36
CA LYS A 52 3.07 -15.30 35.06
C LYS A 52 2.28 -14.30 34.19
N SER A 53 0.95 -14.43 34.16
CA SER A 53 0.06 -13.57 33.37
C SER A 53 -0.03 -12.16 33.97
N ILE A 54 0.07 -12.04 35.29
CA ILE A 54 0.09 -10.75 35.99
C ILE A 54 1.39 -10.00 35.67
N LEU A 55 2.55 -10.68 35.72
CA LEU A 55 3.84 -10.08 35.38
C LEU A 55 3.96 -9.71 33.89
N GLU A 56 3.36 -10.50 33.00
CA GLU A 56 3.30 -10.19 31.57
C GLU A 56 2.45 -8.93 31.29
N TYR A 57 1.30 -8.81 31.97
CA TYR A 57 0.46 -7.61 31.90
C TYR A 57 1.20 -6.36 32.38
N LEU A 58 1.97 -6.47 33.47
CA LEU A 58 2.79 -5.38 34.00
C LEU A 58 3.92 -4.98 33.04
N ARG A 59 4.57 -5.95 32.38
CA ARG A 59 5.58 -5.68 31.32
C ARG A 59 4.99 -4.95 30.11
N GLY A 60 3.77 -5.30 29.72
CA GLY A 60 3.04 -4.59 28.65
C GLY A 60 2.73 -3.13 29.01
N ARG A 61 2.56 -2.83 30.30
CA ARG A 61 2.26 -1.48 30.80
C ARG A 61 3.48 -0.55 30.84
N GLY A 62 4.69 -1.09 31.05
CA GLY A 62 5.95 -0.33 31.10
C GLY A 62 6.42 0.24 29.76
N ARG A 63 5.87 -0.23 28.63
CA ARG A 63 6.24 0.26 27.28
C ARG A 63 5.47 1.49 26.79
N GLY A 64 4.72 2.15 27.67
CA GLY A 64 4.02 3.38 27.30
C GLY A 64 3.38 4.08 28.49
N ARG A 65 4.19 4.81 29.27
CA ARG A 65 3.83 6.04 30.01
C ARG A 65 4.93 6.43 31.01
N SER A 66 5.81 7.32 30.59
CA SER A 66 6.57 8.19 31.51
C SER A 66 5.64 9.32 31.96
N LYS A 67 5.50 9.49 33.28
CA LYS A 67 4.73 10.55 33.95
C LYS A 67 5.38 11.93 33.76
N GLN A 68 4.58 12.91 33.33
CA GLN A 68 4.52 14.22 33.98
C GLN A 68 3.04 14.49 34.30
N ASP A 69 2.70 14.25 35.57
CA ASP A 69 1.49 14.75 36.25
C ASP A 69 1.61 16.27 36.36
N GLY A 70 0.56 17.09 36.34
CA GLY A 70 -0.66 16.92 37.11
C GLY A 70 -0.91 18.25 37.83
N THR A 71 -1.39 19.26 37.10
CA THR A 71 -1.91 20.52 37.69
C THR A 71 -2.85 21.30 36.76
N GLU A 72 -2.98 20.95 35.47
CA GLU A 72 -3.85 21.72 34.55
C GLU A 72 -5.28 21.13 34.37
N ARG A 73 -5.54 19.92 34.89
CA ARG A 73 -6.79 19.19 34.61
C ARG A 73 -8.00 19.59 35.48
N GLU A 74 -7.79 20.32 36.57
CA GLU A 74 -8.90 20.80 37.39
C GLU A 74 -9.49 22.13 36.90
N GLU A 75 -8.68 23.05 36.36
CA GLU A 75 -9.20 24.29 35.76
C GLU A 75 -10.00 24.04 34.47
N MET A 76 -9.61 23.03 33.68
CA MET A 76 -10.28 22.70 32.43
C MET A 76 -11.69 22.10 32.63
N ARG A 77 -11.99 21.54 33.81
CA ARG A 77 -13.32 20.95 34.12
C ARG A 77 -14.36 22.00 34.50
N LYS A 78 -13.98 23.14 35.09
CA LYS A 78 -14.90 24.26 35.33
C LYS A 78 -15.23 25.01 34.03
N LYS A 79 -14.25 25.26 33.16
CA LYS A 79 -14.49 25.88 31.83
C LYS A 79 -15.34 25.03 30.88
N LYS A 80 -15.33 23.70 31.01
CA LYS A 80 -16.13 22.79 30.16
C LYS A 80 -17.62 22.78 30.51
N ARG A 81 -18.01 23.20 31.73
CA ARG A 81 -19.42 23.28 32.14
C ARG A 81 -20.11 24.57 31.66
N GLU A 82 -19.35 25.63 31.38
CA GLU A 82 -19.89 26.87 30.79
C GLU A 82 -19.88 26.86 29.25
N LYS A 83 -18.97 26.13 28.60
CA LYS A 83 -18.94 26.03 27.12
C LYS A 83 -20.06 25.15 26.52
N ASN A 84 -20.69 24.30 27.34
CA ASN A 84 -21.77 23.39 26.90
C ASN A 84 -23.16 24.07 26.77
N LYS A 85 -23.25 25.39 26.98
CA LYS A 85 -24.47 26.18 26.72
C LYS A 85 -24.42 26.98 25.40
N LYS A 86 -23.33 26.90 24.62
CA LYS A 86 -23.18 27.53 23.31
C LYS A 86 -22.45 26.59 22.33
N LYS A 87 -23.13 25.55 21.85
CA LYS A 87 -22.78 24.82 20.62
C LYS A 87 -24.06 24.26 20.00
N GLY A 88 -24.79 25.12 19.29
CA GLY A 88 -25.40 24.75 18.03
C GLY A 88 -24.49 25.34 16.95
N GLY A 89 -23.80 24.50 16.18
CA GLY A 89 -22.89 24.93 15.10
C GLY A 89 -21.68 24.00 14.90
N SER A 90 -21.79 23.16 13.86
CA SER A 90 -20.75 22.55 12.97
C SER A 90 -19.40 22.08 13.55
N ASP A 91 -19.11 20.78 13.39
CA ASP A 91 -17.91 20.06 13.86
C ASP A 91 -17.21 19.32 12.68
N ASP A 92 -17.12 19.92 11.48
CA ASP A 92 -16.56 19.26 10.27
C ASP A 92 -15.05 19.50 10.01
N ASP A 93 -14.38 20.42 10.70
CA ASP A 93 -13.05 20.90 10.26
C ASP A 93 -11.81 20.16 10.84
N VAL A 94 -11.96 19.12 11.67
CA VAL A 94 -10.79 18.51 12.39
C VAL A 94 -10.43 17.09 11.92
N GLU A 95 -11.25 16.44 11.08
CA GLU A 95 -10.93 15.12 10.50
C GLU A 95 -10.13 15.18 9.19
N ASP A 96 -9.96 16.36 8.58
CA ASP A 96 -9.38 16.49 7.24
C ASP A 96 -7.83 16.51 7.23
N ALA A 97 -7.19 16.75 8.38
CA ALA A 97 -5.73 16.88 8.47
C ALA A 97 -4.95 15.54 8.54
N GLN A 98 -5.64 14.39 8.65
CA GLN A 98 -5.01 13.06 8.77
C GLN A 98 -5.19 12.15 7.54
N LYS A 99 -5.90 12.61 6.51
CA LYS A 99 -6.17 11.80 5.31
C LYS A 99 -5.05 11.97 4.28
N PRO A 100 -4.64 10.90 3.56
CA PRO A 100 -3.74 11.04 2.42
C PRO A 100 -4.35 11.96 1.36
N SER A 101 -3.56 12.90 0.85
CA SER A 101 -3.98 13.82 -0.20
C SER A 101 -3.41 13.43 -1.57
N VAL A 102 -4.27 13.46 -2.58
CA VAL A 102 -3.92 13.19 -3.98
C VAL A 102 -4.39 14.37 -4.83
N LYS A 103 -3.49 14.91 -5.64
CA LYS A 103 -3.81 15.98 -6.59
C LYS A 103 -4.03 15.38 -7.98
N ILE A 104 -5.21 15.60 -8.57
CA ILE A 104 -5.54 15.09 -9.91
C ILE A 104 -5.18 16.15 -10.94
N LEU A 105 -4.24 15.83 -11.81
CA LEU A 105 -3.90 16.63 -12.98
C LEU A 105 -4.83 16.25 -14.14
N HIS A 106 -5.69 17.19 -14.50
CA HIS A 106 -6.61 17.04 -15.62
C HIS A 106 -5.85 17.10 -16.95
N VAL A 107 -6.37 16.38 -17.95
CA VAL A 107 -5.76 16.40 -19.29
C VAL A 107 -5.67 17.81 -19.91
N SER A 108 -6.50 18.76 -19.47
CA SER A 108 -6.44 20.16 -19.92
C SER A 108 -5.19 20.92 -19.46
N GLU A 109 -4.53 20.48 -18.39
CA GLU A 109 -3.37 21.16 -17.80
C GLU A 109 -2.04 20.53 -18.23
N ASN A 110 -2.07 19.36 -18.89
CA ASN A 110 -0.88 18.67 -19.36
C ASN A 110 -0.74 18.81 -20.89
N PRO A 111 0.36 19.40 -21.41
CA PRO A 111 0.54 19.62 -22.84
C PRO A 111 0.72 18.32 -23.66
N ALA A 112 0.99 17.17 -23.04
CA ALA A 112 1.13 15.88 -23.73
C ALA A 112 0.61 14.70 -22.88
N PRO A 113 -0.71 14.49 -22.76
CA PRO A 113 -1.27 13.35 -22.02
C PRO A 113 -0.90 12.03 -22.68
N LEU A 114 -0.57 11.01 -21.88
CA LEU A 114 -0.38 9.66 -22.40
C LEU A 114 -1.72 9.15 -22.95
N VAL A 115 -1.68 8.64 -24.18
CA VAL A 115 -2.84 8.06 -24.87
C VAL A 115 -2.57 6.58 -25.12
N VAL A 116 -3.56 5.75 -24.80
CA VAL A 116 -3.59 4.32 -25.09
C VAL A 116 -4.62 4.06 -26.17
N LYS A 117 -4.21 3.51 -27.31
CA LYS A 117 -5.10 3.10 -28.39
C LYS A 117 -5.52 1.65 -28.17
N ALA A 118 -6.82 1.39 -28.05
CA ALA A 118 -7.37 0.05 -27.90
C ALA A 118 -7.85 -0.49 -29.25
N SER A 119 -7.23 -1.59 -29.69
CA SER A 119 -7.62 -2.32 -30.90
C SER A 119 -8.86 -3.19 -30.65
N PRO A 120 -9.75 -3.36 -31.64
CA PRO A 120 -10.89 -4.26 -31.54
C PRO A 120 -10.51 -5.71 -31.23
N SER A 121 -9.33 -6.17 -31.68
CA SER A 121 -8.81 -7.54 -31.45
C SER A 121 -8.67 -7.89 -29.97
N ALA A 122 -8.40 -6.91 -29.11
CA ALA A 122 -8.30 -7.12 -27.67
C ALA A 122 -9.65 -7.44 -27.04
N ARG A 123 -10.78 -7.07 -27.67
CA ARG A 123 -12.13 -7.27 -27.09
C ARG A 123 -12.51 -8.73 -26.95
N ASP A 124 -12.07 -9.58 -27.86
CA ASP A 124 -12.40 -11.01 -27.87
C ASP A 124 -11.71 -11.77 -26.72
N VAL A 125 -10.58 -11.23 -26.25
CA VAL A 125 -9.76 -11.88 -25.23
C VAL A 125 -9.93 -11.24 -23.87
N ARG A 126 -9.85 -9.91 -23.80
CA ARG A 126 -9.87 -9.11 -22.57
C ARG A 126 -10.27 -7.65 -22.90
N PRO A 127 -11.57 -7.32 -22.94
CA PRO A 127 -12.05 -6.06 -23.51
C PRO A 127 -11.79 -4.81 -22.68
N TYR A 128 -11.59 -4.93 -21.36
CA TYR A 128 -11.52 -3.78 -20.47
C TYR A 128 -10.09 -3.48 -20.06
N ILE A 129 -9.69 -2.22 -20.25
CA ILE A 129 -8.42 -1.66 -19.81
C ILE A 129 -8.70 -0.30 -19.15
N VAL A 130 -7.98 -0.03 -18.07
CA VAL A 130 -7.95 1.26 -17.37
C VAL A 130 -6.49 1.59 -17.09
N CYS A 131 -6.08 2.82 -17.37
CA CYS A 131 -4.73 3.28 -17.12
C CYS A 131 -4.74 4.56 -16.30
N CYS A 132 -3.69 4.77 -15.52
CA CYS A 132 -3.49 5.96 -14.71
C CYS A 132 -1.99 6.23 -14.59
N VAL A 133 -1.59 7.48 -14.57
CA VAL A 133 -0.20 7.85 -14.27
C VAL A 133 -0.13 8.42 -12.86
N VAL A 134 0.80 7.92 -12.04
CA VAL A 134 1.08 8.42 -10.70
C VAL A 134 2.48 9.02 -10.70
N LYS A 135 2.61 10.29 -10.32
CA LYS A 135 3.89 10.99 -10.21
C LYS A 135 4.22 11.36 -8.77
N GLY A 136 5.50 11.29 -8.43
CA GLY A 136 6.00 11.70 -7.11
C GLY A 136 6.00 10.60 -6.04
N MET A 137 6.06 9.33 -6.45
CA MET A 137 6.34 8.22 -5.54
C MET A 137 7.81 8.22 -5.14
N ASP A 138 8.11 7.87 -3.90
CA ASP A 138 9.49 7.64 -3.46
C ASP A 138 9.73 6.19 -3.04
N PHE A 139 10.52 5.48 -3.85
CA PHE A 139 10.92 4.10 -3.59
C PHE A 139 12.34 3.94 -3.04
N ASN A 140 13.13 5.02 -2.96
CA ASN A 140 14.50 4.98 -2.44
C ASN A 140 14.52 4.75 -0.93
N THR A 141 13.48 5.19 -0.23
CA THR A 141 13.43 5.16 1.23
C THR A 141 13.15 3.76 1.77
N GLY A 142 14.16 3.19 2.43
CA GLY A 142 14.07 1.93 3.17
C GLY A 142 13.47 0.78 2.35
N ASN A 143 12.32 0.27 2.81
CA ASN A 143 11.61 -0.87 2.21
C ASN A 143 10.36 -0.49 1.41
N ALA A 144 10.23 0.78 0.98
CA ALA A 144 9.04 1.28 0.29
C ALA A 144 8.66 0.45 -0.94
N LEU A 145 9.62 0.16 -1.84
CA LEU A 145 9.39 -0.66 -3.03
C LEU A 145 8.86 -2.07 -2.69
N LYS A 146 9.44 -2.72 -1.67
CA LYS A 146 9.01 -4.06 -1.24
C LYS A 146 7.58 -4.02 -0.67
N ARG A 147 7.24 -2.98 0.09
CA ARG A 147 5.89 -2.78 0.61
C ARG A 147 4.88 -2.52 -0.51
N PHE A 148 5.27 -1.77 -1.52
CA PHE A 148 4.45 -1.54 -2.72
C PHE A 148 4.18 -2.84 -3.48
N ILE A 149 5.22 -3.62 -3.80
CA ILE A 149 5.07 -4.92 -4.49
C ILE A 149 4.21 -5.88 -3.65
N SER A 150 4.37 -5.87 -2.32
CA SER A 150 3.54 -6.67 -1.42
C SER A 150 2.07 -6.22 -1.43
N ALA A 151 1.81 -4.90 -1.46
CA ALA A 151 0.44 -4.37 -1.55
C ALA A 151 -0.21 -4.73 -2.88
N GLN A 152 0.53 -4.61 -3.99
CA GLN A 152 0.09 -5.04 -5.32
C GLN A 152 -0.25 -6.53 -5.33
N THR A 153 0.61 -7.39 -4.77
CA THR A 153 0.39 -8.84 -4.69
C THR A 153 -0.86 -9.16 -3.86
N LYS A 154 -1.07 -8.46 -2.76
CA LYS A 154 -2.27 -8.64 -1.93
C LYS A 154 -3.55 -8.25 -2.68
N LEU A 155 -3.55 -7.12 -3.40
CA LEU A 155 -4.69 -6.71 -4.24
C LEU A 155 -4.95 -7.72 -5.37
N HIS A 156 -3.90 -8.35 -5.90
CA HIS A 156 -4.04 -9.43 -6.88
C HIS A 156 -4.73 -10.67 -6.31
N GLU A 157 -4.48 -11.00 -5.04
CA GLU A 157 -5.11 -12.14 -4.37
C GLU A 157 -6.56 -11.84 -3.94
N ASP A 158 -6.80 -10.63 -3.42
CA ASP A 158 -8.07 -10.23 -2.83
C ASP A 158 -9.08 -9.80 -3.92
N LEU A 159 -8.85 -8.66 -4.58
CA LEU A 159 -9.81 -8.07 -5.52
C LEU A 159 -9.72 -8.65 -6.94
N CYS A 160 -8.53 -9.08 -7.36
CA CYS A 160 -8.33 -9.58 -8.72
C CYS A 160 -8.54 -11.10 -8.86
N GLU A 161 -9.04 -11.77 -7.82
CA GLU A 161 -9.27 -13.21 -7.77
C GLU A 161 -8.05 -14.07 -8.19
N LYS A 162 -6.83 -13.66 -7.81
CA LYS A 162 -5.57 -14.29 -8.25
C LYS A 162 -5.34 -14.16 -9.77
N ARG A 163 -5.52 -12.94 -10.27
CA ARG A 163 -5.35 -12.52 -11.67
C ARG A 163 -6.41 -13.02 -12.65
N THR A 164 -7.44 -13.72 -12.18
CA THR A 164 -8.46 -14.26 -13.09
C THR A 164 -9.45 -13.19 -13.53
N ALA A 165 -9.95 -12.40 -12.59
CA ALA A 165 -10.95 -11.37 -12.86
C ALA A 165 -10.32 -10.07 -13.37
N ALA A 166 -9.25 -9.60 -12.73
CA ALA A 166 -8.51 -8.39 -13.11
C ALA A 166 -7.00 -8.64 -13.07
N THR A 167 -6.19 -7.79 -13.66
CA THR A 167 -4.72 -7.87 -13.61
C THR A 167 -4.15 -6.48 -13.54
N ILE A 168 -3.43 -6.22 -12.46
CA ILE A 168 -2.68 -4.99 -12.24
C ILE A 168 -1.26 -5.16 -12.79
N ALA A 169 -0.86 -4.29 -13.69
CA ALA A 169 0.51 -4.11 -14.14
C ALA A 169 1.00 -2.70 -13.79
N THR A 170 2.29 -2.60 -13.50
CA THR A 170 2.96 -1.39 -13.05
C THR A 170 4.24 -1.22 -13.86
N HIS A 171 4.43 -0.03 -14.39
CA HIS A 171 5.51 0.30 -15.31
C HIS A 171 6.20 1.59 -14.87
N ASP A 172 7.51 1.67 -15.05
CA ASP A 172 8.24 2.92 -14.89
C ASP A 172 7.91 3.85 -16.07
N LEU A 173 7.35 5.03 -15.77
CA LEU A 173 6.92 5.97 -16.80
C LEU A 173 8.09 6.48 -17.64
N GLN A 174 9.29 6.61 -17.07
CA GLN A 174 10.46 7.14 -17.78
C GLN A 174 10.95 6.18 -18.88
N LEU A 175 10.67 4.88 -18.72
CA LEU A 175 11.07 3.83 -19.65
C LEU A 175 10.00 3.56 -20.73
N VAL A 176 8.80 4.12 -20.55
CA VAL A 176 7.66 3.91 -21.45
C VAL A 176 7.60 5.04 -22.48
N LYS A 177 7.50 4.67 -23.77
CA LYS A 177 7.35 5.63 -24.87
C LYS A 177 5.95 5.55 -25.46
N GLY A 178 5.23 6.67 -25.37
CA GLY A 178 3.87 6.81 -25.91
C GLY A 178 3.85 7.24 -27.38
N PRO A 179 2.72 7.04 -28.10
CA PRO A 179 1.46 6.45 -27.64
C PRO A 179 1.53 4.93 -27.46
N LEU A 180 0.72 4.40 -26.56
CA LEU A 180 0.64 2.95 -26.31
C LEU A 180 -0.44 2.31 -27.16
N LEU A 181 -0.22 1.07 -27.58
CA LEU A 181 -1.19 0.27 -28.31
C LEU A 181 -1.57 -0.96 -27.50
N TYR A 182 -2.86 -1.08 -27.16
CA TYR A 182 -3.44 -2.28 -26.57
C TYR A 182 -4.11 -3.11 -27.66
N GLU A 183 -3.57 -4.29 -27.94
CA GLU A 183 -4.05 -5.17 -29.01
C GLU A 183 -3.90 -6.65 -28.63
N ALA A 184 -4.53 -7.54 -29.40
CA ALA A 184 -4.28 -8.98 -29.28
C ALA A 184 -3.52 -9.49 -30.50
N ARG A 185 -2.39 -10.16 -30.27
CA ARG A 185 -1.53 -10.76 -31.30
C ARG A 185 -1.50 -12.28 -31.19
N ALA A 186 -1.14 -12.95 -32.28
CA ALA A 186 -0.94 -14.39 -32.27
C ALA A 186 0.22 -14.77 -31.32
N PRO A 187 0.11 -15.89 -30.57
CA PRO A 187 1.13 -16.35 -29.62
C PRO A 187 2.53 -16.57 -30.23
N GLU A 188 2.61 -16.75 -31.55
CA GLU A 188 3.84 -17.04 -32.29
C GLU A 188 4.60 -15.77 -32.72
N GLU A 189 3.88 -14.67 -32.84
CA GLU A 189 4.40 -13.34 -33.22
C GLU A 189 4.73 -12.49 -32.00
N LEU A 190 4.01 -12.70 -30.89
CA LEU A 190 4.23 -11.97 -29.64
C LEU A 190 5.53 -12.41 -28.99
N LYS A 191 6.52 -11.51 -29.00
CA LYS A 191 7.79 -11.63 -28.27
C LYS A 191 7.81 -10.67 -27.10
N ILE A 192 8.22 -11.17 -25.93
CA ILE A 192 8.36 -10.36 -24.72
C ILE A 192 9.64 -10.76 -23.99
N ILE A 193 10.26 -9.78 -23.32
CA ILE A 193 11.31 -10.02 -22.33
C ILE A 193 10.63 -9.97 -20.96
N PRO A 194 10.21 -11.11 -20.38
CA PRO A 194 9.50 -11.13 -19.12
C PRO A 194 10.47 -10.87 -17.96
N LEU A 195 9.93 -10.46 -16.81
CA LEU A 195 10.75 -10.17 -15.64
C LEU A 195 11.70 -11.31 -15.27
N GLY A 196 13.00 -11.00 -15.18
CA GLY A 196 14.05 -11.91 -14.76
C GLY A 196 14.38 -13.06 -15.73
N ARG A 197 13.89 -13.03 -16.98
CA ARG A 197 14.27 -14.01 -18.02
C ARG A 197 14.72 -13.32 -19.31
N LYS A 198 15.18 -14.13 -20.28
CA LYS A 198 15.55 -13.69 -21.62
C LYS A 198 14.31 -13.51 -22.51
N GLU A 199 14.50 -12.88 -23.67
CA GLU A 199 13.46 -12.76 -24.68
C GLU A 199 12.91 -14.13 -25.08
N VAL A 200 11.60 -14.27 -25.02
CA VAL A 200 10.87 -15.51 -25.34
C VAL A 200 9.57 -15.17 -26.07
N LYS A 201 9.09 -16.12 -26.87
CA LYS A 201 7.75 -16.04 -27.46
C LYS A 201 6.68 -16.31 -26.41
N ALA A 202 5.50 -15.72 -26.59
CA ALA A 202 4.39 -15.85 -25.65
C ALA A 202 3.94 -17.30 -25.45
N LYS A 203 3.88 -18.07 -26.54
CA LYS A 203 3.53 -19.50 -26.52
C LYS A 203 4.50 -20.33 -25.68
N ASP A 204 5.80 -20.09 -25.85
CA ASP A 204 6.85 -20.80 -25.13
C ASP A 204 6.88 -20.40 -23.66
N LEU A 205 6.71 -19.10 -23.37
CA LEU A 205 6.59 -18.60 -22.00
C LEU A 205 5.41 -19.22 -21.26
N LEU A 206 4.23 -19.29 -21.90
CA LEU A 206 3.06 -19.91 -21.29
C LEU A 206 3.29 -21.39 -20.98
N ARG A 207 3.91 -22.13 -21.91
CA ARG A 207 4.26 -23.55 -21.72
C ARG A 207 5.25 -23.74 -20.58
N GLN A 208 6.28 -22.89 -20.48
CA GLN A 208 7.26 -22.92 -19.39
C GLN A 208 6.59 -22.68 -18.03
N LEU A 209 5.76 -21.65 -17.92
CA LEU A 209 5.05 -21.33 -16.68
C LEU A 209 4.05 -22.42 -16.28
N GLN A 210 3.39 -23.07 -17.25
CA GLN A 210 2.53 -24.22 -16.99
C GLN A 210 3.33 -25.42 -16.47
N ALA A 211 4.49 -25.71 -17.06
CA ALA A 211 5.37 -26.79 -16.60
C ALA A 211 5.91 -26.50 -15.18
N GLU A 212 6.34 -25.27 -14.88
CA GLU A 212 6.77 -24.85 -13.55
C GLU A 212 5.62 -25.02 -12.52
N ALA A 213 4.40 -24.63 -12.88
CA ALA A 213 3.23 -24.77 -12.02
C ALA A 213 2.88 -26.24 -11.75
N GLU A 214 2.98 -27.11 -12.76
CA GLU A 214 2.77 -28.55 -12.61
C GLU A 214 3.86 -29.22 -11.78
N GLU A 215 5.12 -28.83 -11.97
CA GLU A 215 6.23 -29.35 -11.18
C GLU A 215 6.07 -28.96 -9.70
N GLN A 216 5.72 -27.70 -9.41
CA GLN A 216 5.41 -27.27 -8.05
C GLN A 216 4.23 -28.03 -7.44
N ARG A 217 3.22 -28.39 -8.25
CA ARG A 217 2.12 -29.25 -7.80
C ARG A 217 2.64 -30.64 -7.39
N LYS A 218 3.49 -31.25 -8.22
CA LYS A 218 4.11 -32.56 -7.98
C LYS A 218 5.00 -32.52 -6.72
N GLN A 219 5.88 -31.53 -6.60
CA GLN A 219 6.77 -31.35 -5.44
C GLN A 219 5.99 -31.19 -4.13
N LYS A 220 4.90 -30.40 -4.14
CA LYS A 220 4.05 -30.19 -2.95
C LYS A 220 3.04 -31.31 -2.69
N LYS A 221 3.04 -32.39 -3.49
CA LYS A 221 2.11 -33.53 -3.44
C LYS A 221 0.63 -33.12 -3.34
N ARG A 222 0.24 -32.02 -4.00
CA ARG A 222 -1.15 -31.53 -3.99
C ARG A 222 -1.92 -32.15 -5.16
N GLN A 223 -3.16 -32.55 -4.93
CA GLN A 223 -4.04 -33.03 -6.00
C GLN A 223 -4.36 -31.92 -7.01
N ASN A 224 -4.55 -30.67 -6.55
CA ASN A 224 -4.93 -29.55 -7.41
C ASN A 224 -3.77 -28.58 -7.66
N ILE A 225 -3.70 -28.03 -8.88
CA ILE A 225 -2.83 -26.88 -9.19
C ILE A 225 -3.20 -25.74 -8.25
N SER A 226 -2.19 -25.04 -7.71
CA SER A 226 -2.42 -23.90 -6.84
C SER A 226 -3.41 -22.93 -7.50
N GLY A 227 -4.42 -22.46 -6.76
CA GLY A 227 -5.36 -21.47 -7.28
C GLY A 227 -4.67 -20.20 -7.82
N LEU A 228 -3.42 -19.98 -7.42
CA LEU A 228 -2.54 -18.94 -7.95
C LEU A 228 -2.26 -19.07 -9.45
N TYR A 229 -2.20 -20.27 -10.03
CA TYR A 229 -1.87 -20.47 -11.45
C TYR A 229 -3.11 -20.60 -12.35
N LYS A 230 -4.32 -20.42 -11.82
CA LYS A 230 -5.56 -20.48 -12.61
C LYS A 230 -5.56 -19.50 -13.79
N TYR A 231 -4.92 -18.34 -13.64
CA TYR A 231 -4.82 -17.36 -14.71
C TYR A 231 -4.06 -17.87 -15.95
N LEU A 232 -3.16 -18.85 -15.81
CA LEU A 232 -2.44 -19.46 -16.95
C LEU A 232 -3.40 -20.24 -17.87
N GLN A 233 -4.49 -20.77 -17.32
CA GLN A 233 -5.48 -21.51 -18.10
C GLN A 233 -6.41 -20.59 -18.87
N LEU A 234 -6.55 -19.31 -18.48
CA LEU A 234 -7.43 -18.35 -19.15
C LEU A 234 -7.00 -18.02 -20.59
N LEU A 235 -5.72 -18.16 -20.88
CA LEU A 235 -5.16 -17.99 -22.22
C LEU A 235 -4.99 -19.32 -22.95
N SER A 236 -5.26 -20.45 -22.31
CA SER A 236 -5.14 -21.76 -22.94
C SER A 236 -6.23 -21.94 -24.00
N GLY A 237 -5.84 -22.23 -25.24
CA GLY A 237 -6.77 -22.46 -26.35
C GLY A 237 -7.28 -21.20 -27.05
N LYS A 238 -6.83 -20.00 -26.66
CA LYS A 238 -7.14 -18.77 -27.40
C LYS A 238 -6.16 -18.58 -28.57
N GLU A 239 -6.67 -18.11 -29.69
CA GLU A 239 -5.88 -17.84 -30.91
C GLU A 239 -5.02 -16.57 -30.79
N ASN A 240 -5.49 -15.58 -30.03
CA ASN A 240 -4.81 -14.31 -29.82
C ASN A 240 -4.61 -14.01 -28.33
N TYR A 241 -3.50 -13.35 -28.02
CA TYR A 241 -3.06 -12.99 -26.67
C TYR A 241 -2.96 -11.47 -26.53
N PRO A 242 -3.50 -10.88 -25.45
CA PRO A 242 -3.54 -9.43 -25.31
C PRO A 242 -2.16 -8.92 -24.90
N CYS A 243 -1.76 -7.79 -25.46
CA CYS A 243 -0.47 -7.17 -25.19
C CYS A 243 -0.58 -5.66 -25.25
N ILE A 244 0.28 -4.99 -24.48
CA ILE A 244 0.51 -3.56 -24.64
C ILE A 244 1.87 -3.36 -25.28
N VAL A 245 1.88 -2.57 -26.34
CA VAL A 245 3.04 -2.26 -27.15
C VAL A 245 3.33 -0.76 -27.03
N ASP A 246 4.60 -0.42 -26.89
CA ASP A 246 5.05 0.97 -26.92
C ASP A 246 5.14 1.52 -28.35
N SER A 247 5.49 2.81 -28.47
CA SER A 247 5.69 3.45 -29.78
C SER A 247 6.87 2.88 -30.58
N GLU A 248 7.79 2.16 -29.94
CA GLU A 248 8.94 1.51 -30.58
C GLU A 248 8.63 0.07 -31.03
N GLY A 249 7.40 -0.40 -30.81
CA GLY A 249 6.96 -1.74 -31.17
C GLY A 249 7.37 -2.82 -30.15
N ALA A 250 7.92 -2.45 -28.99
CA ALA A 250 8.26 -3.39 -27.93
C ALA A 250 7.05 -3.68 -27.03
N VAL A 251 6.87 -4.95 -26.67
CA VAL A 251 5.80 -5.38 -25.75
C VAL A 251 6.20 -5.05 -24.31
N ILE A 252 5.46 -4.15 -23.67
CA ILE A 252 5.70 -3.73 -22.28
C ILE A 252 4.91 -4.58 -21.27
N SER A 253 3.76 -5.13 -21.67
CA SER A 253 2.85 -5.87 -20.81
C SER A 253 2.21 -7.02 -21.58
N PHE A 254 2.13 -8.20 -20.96
CA PHE A 254 1.41 -9.36 -21.46
C PHE A 254 0.38 -9.84 -20.40
N PRO A 255 -0.80 -9.21 -20.31
CA PRO A 255 -1.84 -9.61 -19.36
C PRO A 255 -2.45 -10.98 -19.69
N PRO A 256 -2.85 -11.81 -18.70
CA PRO A 256 -2.66 -11.67 -17.25
C PRO A 256 -1.32 -12.25 -16.73
N ILE A 257 -0.35 -12.51 -17.61
CA ILE A 257 0.84 -13.30 -17.33
C ILE A 257 1.92 -12.49 -16.61
N THR A 258 2.49 -11.49 -17.29
CA THR A 258 3.68 -10.79 -16.82
C THR A 258 3.88 -9.45 -17.52
N ASN A 259 4.62 -8.56 -16.86
CA ASN A 259 5.16 -7.33 -17.43
C ASN A 259 6.57 -7.57 -17.99
N SER A 260 7.04 -6.63 -18.80
CA SER A 260 8.38 -6.68 -19.37
C SER A 260 9.46 -6.16 -18.41
N GLU A 261 10.65 -6.74 -18.51
CA GLU A 261 11.87 -6.22 -17.85
C GLU A 261 12.21 -4.79 -18.28
N LYS A 262 11.85 -4.39 -19.51
CA LYS A 262 12.12 -3.04 -20.03
C LYS A 262 11.49 -1.92 -19.21
N THR A 263 10.33 -2.18 -18.60
CA THR A 263 9.56 -1.19 -17.84
C THR A 263 9.54 -1.49 -16.34
N LYS A 264 10.53 -2.25 -15.87
CA LYS A 264 10.60 -2.71 -14.48
C LYS A 264 10.81 -1.54 -13.52
N LEU A 265 10.13 -1.61 -12.38
CA LEU A 265 10.29 -0.64 -11.32
C LEU A 265 11.65 -0.79 -10.62
N GLY A 266 12.35 0.33 -10.51
CA GLY A 266 13.56 0.48 -9.71
C GLY A 266 13.32 1.26 -8.44
N LYS A 267 14.37 1.41 -7.62
CA LYS A 267 14.35 2.34 -6.48
C LYS A 267 14.35 3.80 -6.93
N ALA A 268 15.01 4.07 -8.07
CA ALA A 268 15.10 5.40 -8.67
C ALA A 268 13.80 5.86 -9.36
N THR A 269 12.84 4.95 -9.58
CA THR A 269 11.58 5.28 -10.21
C THR A 269 10.77 6.22 -9.32
N SER A 270 10.35 7.36 -9.87
CA SER A 270 9.45 8.30 -9.20
C SER A 270 8.04 8.32 -9.80
N ASP A 271 7.96 8.01 -11.09
CA ASP A 271 6.76 8.16 -11.89
C ASP A 271 6.36 6.80 -12.47
N LEU A 272 5.08 6.49 -12.36
CA LEU A 272 4.56 5.16 -12.61
C LEU A 272 3.39 5.25 -13.57
N LEU A 273 3.39 4.36 -14.55
CA LEU A 273 2.20 4.02 -15.32
C LEU A 273 1.55 2.79 -14.70
N LEU A 274 0.30 2.96 -14.26
CA LEU A 274 -0.56 1.90 -13.76
C LEU A 274 -1.48 1.43 -14.88
N GLU A 275 -1.60 0.13 -15.00
CA GLU A 275 -2.49 -0.54 -15.95
C GLU A 275 -3.33 -1.57 -15.17
N VAL A 276 -4.64 -1.54 -15.38
CA VAL A 276 -5.54 -2.59 -14.91
C VAL A 276 -6.35 -3.10 -16.09
N THR A 277 -6.23 -4.39 -16.39
CA THR A 277 -7.04 -5.06 -17.42
C THR A 277 -7.97 -6.07 -16.80
N SER A 278 -9.16 -6.25 -17.36
CA SER A 278 -10.15 -7.25 -16.92
C SER A 278 -10.86 -7.90 -18.10
N ALA A 279 -11.22 -9.18 -17.91
CA ALA A 279 -12.07 -9.90 -18.85
C ALA A 279 -13.56 -9.76 -18.51
N THR A 280 -13.91 -9.32 -17.29
CA THR A 280 -15.28 -9.39 -16.76
C THR A 280 -15.99 -8.05 -16.75
N SER A 281 -15.37 -7.00 -16.20
CA SER A 281 -16.04 -5.70 -16.02
C SER A 281 -15.07 -4.52 -15.99
N LEU A 282 -15.51 -3.40 -16.56
CA LEU A 282 -14.82 -2.11 -16.45
C LEU A 282 -14.88 -1.56 -15.02
N GLN A 283 -15.98 -1.77 -14.30
CA GLN A 283 -16.13 -1.26 -12.94
C GLN A 283 -15.11 -1.91 -12.00
N LEU A 284 -14.89 -3.22 -12.15
CA LEU A 284 -13.85 -3.93 -11.40
C LEU A 284 -12.45 -3.33 -11.65
N CYS A 285 -12.13 -2.95 -12.89
CA CYS A 285 -10.86 -2.28 -13.18
C CYS A 285 -10.72 -0.95 -12.43
N LYS A 286 -11.80 -0.16 -12.37
CA LYS A 286 -11.82 1.12 -11.65
C LYS A 286 -11.68 0.92 -10.15
N ASP A 287 -12.43 -0.01 -9.56
CA ASP A 287 -12.38 -0.30 -8.12
C ASP A 287 -10.98 -0.77 -7.70
N VAL A 288 -10.35 -1.63 -8.53
CA VAL A 288 -8.97 -2.08 -8.32
C VAL A 288 -7.97 -0.93 -8.44
N MET A 289 -8.16 -0.03 -9.41
CA MET A 289 -7.30 1.13 -9.59
C MET A 289 -7.42 2.10 -8.40
N ASP A 290 -8.64 2.37 -7.93
CA ASP A 290 -8.91 3.21 -6.76
C ASP A 290 -8.23 2.63 -5.50
N ALA A 291 -8.39 1.32 -5.27
CA ALA A 291 -7.74 0.62 -4.17
C ALA A 291 -6.21 0.67 -4.25
N LEU A 292 -5.64 0.60 -5.46
CA LEU A 292 -4.20 0.70 -5.67
C LEU A 292 -3.69 2.11 -5.38
N VAL A 293 -4.35 3.14 -5.90
CA VAL A 293 -4.01 4.55 -5.66
C VAL A 293 -4.09 4.88 -4.17
N LEU A 294 -5.15 4.43 -3.48
CA LEU A 294 -5.29 4.53 -2.02
C LEU A 294 -4.07 3.96 -1.29
N LYS A 295 -3.64 2.74 -1.66
CA LYS A 295 -2.49 2.08 -1.05
C LYS A 295 -1.18 2.82 -1.36
N MET A 296 -1.03 3.38 -2.56
CA MET A 296 0.13 4.20 -2.91
C MET A 296 0.20 5.48 -2.07
N ALA A 297 -0.94 6.12 -1.82
CA ALA A 297 -1.03 7.31 -0.99
C ALA A 297 -0.72 7.02 0.49
N GLU A 298 -1.23 5.90 1.03
CA GLU A 298 -0.85 5.43 2.37
C GLU A 298 0.66 5.16 2.48
N LEU A 299 1.27 4.53 1.47
CA LEU A 299 2.69 4.21 1.47
C LEU A 299 3.55 5.47 1.41
N GLN A 300 3.20 6.44 0.55
CA GLN A 300 3.91 7.71 0.45
C GLN A 300 3.88 8.47 1.77
N ARG A 301 2.72 8.51 2.44
CA ARG A 301 2.56 9.13 3.75
C ARG A 301 3.51 8.53 4.78
N VAL A 302 3.57 7.19 4.87
CA VAL A 302 4.47 6.50 5.82
C VAL A 302 5.94 6.74 5.49
N THR A 303 6.29 6.81 4.20
CA THR A 303 7.65 7.15 3.75
C THR A 303 8.05 8.56 4.20
N LEU A 304 7.17 9.55 4.02
CA LEU A 304 7.40 10.93 4.47
C LEU A 304 7.52 11.03 5.99
N GLU A 305 6.69 10.32 6.75
CA GLU A 305 6.77 10.26 8.22
C GLU A 305 8.10 9.66 8.71
N THR A 306 8.61 8.65 8.00
CA THR A 306 9.87 8.00 8.36
C THR A 306 11.05 8.94 8.11
N LYS A 307 11.07 9.63 6.95
CA LYS A 307 12.08 10.67 6.67
C LYS A 307 12.06 11.82 7.65
N GLY A 308 10.87 12.29 8.05
CA GLY A 308 10.73 13.36 9.03
C GLY A 308 11.27 12.98 10.41
N ARG A 309 11.25 11.69 10.77
CA ARG A 309 11.84 11.19 12.01
C ARG A 309 13.35 11.05 11.93
N GLU A 310 13.89 10.60 10.80
CA GLU A 310 15.33 10.50 10.56
C GLU A 310 15.98 11.89 10.48
N ALA A 311 15.33 12.87 9.86
CA ALA A 311 15.82 14.26 9.82
C ALA A 311 15.85 14.94 11.20
N CYS A 312 14.99 14.53 12.13
CA CYS A 312 14.96 15.05 13.50
C CYS A 312 15.95 14.36 14.45
N SER A 313 16.56 13.23 14.07
CA SER A 313 17.56 12.54 14.91
C SER A 313 18.99 13.01 14.68
N ASP A 314 19.28 13.74 13.61
CA ASP A 314 20.65 14.14 13.23
C ASP A 314 21.07 15.54 13.75
N HIS A 315 20.28 16.18 14.61
CA HIS A 315 20.61 17.48 15.21
C HIS A 315 21.13 17.35 16.66
N GLU A 316 22.22 16.62 16.87
CA GLU A 316 23.12 16.78 18.03
C GLU A 316 24.58 16.56 17.63
N SER A 317 25.09 17.29 16.63
CA SER A 317 26.50 17.69 16.54
C SER A 317 26.62 18.88 15.56
N GLY A 318 27.12 20.00 16.06
CA GLY A 318 27.16 21.26 15.29
C GLY A 318 28.25 21.32 14.23
N GLU A 319 27.99 22.09 13.17
CA GLU A 319 28.73 23.31 12.81
C GLU A 319 28.05 23.99 11.61
N ILE A 320 28.03 25.32 11.63
CA ILE A 320 27.48 26.19 10.57
C ILE A 320 28.56 26.38 9.51
N LEU A 321 28.25 26.21 8.21
CA LEU A 321 28.84 26.98 7.08
C LEU A 321 28.10 26.70 5.74
N GLN A 322 27.35 27.72 5.32
CA GLN A 322 26.95 28.23 3.97
C GLN A 322 26.39 27.36 2.82
N PRO A 323 25.58 27.98 1.92
CA PRO A 323 24.67 27.30 1.00
C PRO A 323 25.20 27.19 -0.45
N GLU A 324 24.44 26.42 -1.24
CA GLU A 324 24.45 26.25 -2.70
C GLU A 324 25.27 25.08 -3.27
N ILE A 325 24.57 24.08 -3.78
CA ILE A 325 24.57 23.70 -5.22
C ILE A 325 23.25 22.97 -5.53
N SER A 326 22.65 23.43 -6.61
CA SER A 326 21.44 23.00 -7.31
C SER A 326 21.25 21.49 -7.54
N GLY A 327 20.10 20.97 -7.10
CA GLY A 327 19.45 19.76 -7.62
C GLY A 327 18.04 20.11 -8.14
N PRO A 328 17.45 19.34 -9.08
CA PRO A 328 16.27 19.77 -9.79
C PRO A 328 15.05 19.78 -8.85
N GLU A 329 14.43 20.95 -8.75
CA GLU A 329 13.09 21.22 -8.20
C GLU A 329 12.78 20.61 -6.84
N GLY A 330 12.99 21.41 -5.80
CA GLY A 330 12.54 21.14 -4.44
C GLY A 330 11.04 20.85 -4.38
N ARG A 331 10.70 19.64 -3.96
CA ARG A 331 9.37 19.34 -3.40
C ARG A 331 9.42 19.43 -1.89
N SER A 332 8.53 20.24 -1.35
CA SER A 332 8.30 20.34 0.09
C SER A 332 7.93 18.97 0.68
N PRO A 333 8.35 18.67 1.92
CA PRO A 333 7.97 17.45 2.62
C PRO A 333 6.48 17.55 2.97
N GLY A 334 5.63 17.02 2.09
CA GLY A 334 4.17 17.17 2.14
C GLY A 334 3.50 17.33 0.77
N ALA A 335 4.24 17.33 -0.34
CA ALA A 335 3.63 17.40 -1.66
C ALA A 335 2.66 16.21 -1.91
N PRO A 336 1.40 16.48 -2.32
CA PRO A 336 0.44 15.42 -2.62
C PRO A 336 0.89 14.58 -3.81
N LEU A 337 0.50 13.30 -3.83
CA LEU A 337 0.72 12.45 -5.01
C LEU A 337 -0.04 13.05 -6.20
N LEU A 338 0.64 13.16 -7.34
CA LEU A 338 0.04 13.68 -8.55
C LEU A 338 -0.51 12.53 -9.36
N LEU A 339 -1.78 12.62 -9.73
CA LEU A 339 -2.48 11.61 -10.51
C LEU A 339 -2.86 12.20 -11.87
N GLU A 340 -2.25 11.69 -12.92
CA GLU A 340 -2.50 12.15 -14.29
C GLU A 340 -3.52 11.25 -14.99
N GLN A 341 -4.47 11.92 -15.64
CA GLN A 341 -5.50 11.26 -16.43
C GLN A 341 -4.92 10.65 -17.71
N VAL A 342 -5.21 9.37 -17.94
CA VAL A 342 -4.84 8.67 -19.17
C VAL A 342 -6.10 8.45 -20.02
N ARG A 343 -5.99 8.80 -21.31
CA ARG A 343 -7.07 8.60 -22.28
C ARG A 343 -6.89 7.27 -22.98
N ILE A 344 -7.91 6.43 -22.91
CA ILE A 344 -8.02 5.23 -23.75
C ILE A 344 -8.96 5.55 -24.90
N VAL A 345 -8.42 5.53 -26.11
CA VAL A 345 -9.14 5.82 -27.35
C VAL A 345 -9.22 4.57 -28.21
N ASP A 346 -10.22 4.45 -29.07
CA ASP A 346 -10.19 3.43 -30.13
C ASP A 346 -9.25 3.83 -31.27
N MET A 347 -9.15 2.98 -32.29
CA MET A 347 -8.32 3.24 -33.47
C MET A 347 -8.80 4.45 -34.28
N GLU A 348 -10.06 4.84 -34.14
CA GLU A 348 -10.68 6.00 -34.78
C GLU A 348 -10.51 7.29 -33.95
N GLY A 349 -9.94 7.17 -32.74
CA GLY A 349 -9.69 8.30 -31.84
C GLY A 349 -10.85 8.63 -30.90
N ASN A 350 -11.93 7.85 -30.89
CA ASN A 350 -13.04 8.06 -29.96
C ASN A 350 -12.64 7.62 -28.56
N LEU A 351 -12.94 8.45 -27.57
CA LEU A 351 -12.67 8.17 -26.17
C LEU A 351 -13.54 7.00 -25.67
N LYS A 352 -12.90 5.92 -25.22
CA LYS A 352 -13.56 4.77 -24.58
C LYS A 352 -13.57 4.88 -23.08
N VAL A 353 -12.42 5.20 -22.50
CA VAL A 353 -12.25 5.29 -21.05
C VAL A 353 -11.33 6.46 -20.72
N LEU A 354 -11.71 7.24 -19.72
CA LEU A 354 -10.88 8.26 -19.10
C LEU A 354 -10.82 7.97 -17.61
N TYR A 355 -9.62 7.85 -17.06
CA TYR A 355 -9.43 7.63 -15.64
C TYR A 355 -8.21 8.43 -15.14
N PRO A 356 -8.27 9.02 -13.94
CA PRO A 356 -9.43 9.13 -13.05
C PRO A 356 -10.45 10.17 -13.57
N SER A 357 -11.74 9.84 -13.61
CA SER A 357 -12.81 10.81 -13.92
C SER A 357 -13.37 11.46 -12.65
N LYS A 358 -14.23 12.49 -12.80
CA LYS A 358 -14.84 13.21 -11.65
C LYS A 358 -15.70 12.33 -10.73
N THR A 359 -16.12 11.15 -11.20
CA THR A 359 -16.92 10.19 -10.44
C THR A 359 -16.06 9.08 -9.82
N ASP A 360 -14.79 8.96 -10.22
CA ASP A 360 -13.88 7.94 -9.70
C ASP A 360 -13.16 8.47 -8.44
N LEU A 361 -12.61 7.59 -7.60
CA LEU A 361 -11.95 7.95 -6.32
C LEU A 361 -12.86 8.61 -5.27
N GLN A 362 -14.19 8.42 -5.30
CA GLN A 362 -15.15 8.92 -4.30
C GLN A 362 -15.06 8.17 -2.95
N THR A 363 -13.86 8.10 -2.38
CA THR A 363 -13.63 7.45 -1.09
C THR A 363 -13.41 8.51 -0.03
N SER A 364 -14.12 8.41 1.09
CA SER A 364 -13.95 9.29 2.27
C SER A 364 -12.56 9.25 2.91
N LEU A 365 -11.70 8.35 2.42
CA LEU A 365 -10.33 8.08 2.88
C LEU A 365 -9.26 8.91 2.14
N LEU A 366 -9.61 9.63 1.06
CA LEU A 366 -8.69 10.46 0.28
C LEU A 366 -9.19 11.89 0.20
N THR A 367 -8.28 12.84 0.41
CA THR A 367 -8.54 14.26 0.10
C THR A 367 -8.07 14.53 -1.33
N ILE A 368 -9.03 14.76 -2.24
CA ILE A 368 -8.75 15.02 -3.65
C ILE A 368 -8.62 16.52 -3.86
N VAL A 369 -7.46 16.95 -4.35
CA VAL A 369 -7.22 18.33 -4.78
C VAL A 369 -7.27 18.36 -6.30
N HIS A 370 -8.16 19.17 -6.87
CA HIS A 370 -8.27 19.33 -8.32
C HIS A 370 -7.32 20.39 -8.87
#